data_AF-A0A2R6AP23-F1
#
_entry.id   AF-A0A2R6AP23-F1
#
_cell.length_a   1.000
_cell.length_b   1.000
_cell.length_c   1.000
_cell.angle_alpha   90.00
_cell.angle_beta   90.00
_cell.angle_gamma   90.00
#
_symmetry.space_group_name_H-M   'P 1'
#
loop_
_entity.id
_entity.type
_entity.pdbx_description
1 polymer ?
#
loop_
_entity_poly.entity_id
_entity_poly.type
_entity_poly.pdbx_seq_one_letter_code
_entity_poly.pdbx_strand_id
1 'polypeptide(L)'
;MIMKMSSFGYVENSVRQIIVEIINEIIKEENLPFERADSDVKLEGPKKSPNFADIVLWKKGGVLQQAALVIELKQPMYNPLDEEIVEKTFLYAAILGAPYFATSNMQNIVLFSSSENVPLMDRRKGFYKISSIARPSDLRREDVKKEMKNGLRNFLLKFTEIYSGKQVLPTIPVDEFFVYTLRTLVDSLSTPLTDAIIKAFNTDAVFKRGFQNWFVEQGWTPPLNERYYDDFNRSARQYLYLLANKLMFYLVLKTHVP
;
A
#
# COMPACT_ATOMS: atom_id res chain seq x y z
N MET A 1 -0.82 29.28 30.75
CA MET A 1 -1.31 27.89 30.64
C MET A 1 -1.62 27.64 29.17
N ILE A 2 -0.69 27.04 28.42
CA ILE A 2 -0.92 26.72 27.00
C ILE A 2 -1.84 25.49 26.99
N MET A 3 -3.08 25.65 26.53
CA MET A 3 -3.96 24.51 26.24
C MET A 3 -3.24 23.62 25.23
N LYS A 4 -2.85 22.40 25.65
CA LYS A 4 -2.57 21.32 24.71
C LYS A 4 -3.86 21.10 23.93
N MET A 5 -3.93 21.61 22.70
CA MET A 5 -4.93 21.15 21.74
C MET A 5 -4.79 19.62 21.67
N SER A 6 -5.87 18.91 21.94
CA SER A 6 -5.92 17.48 21.74
C SER A 6 -5.62 17.20 20.27
N SER A 7 -4.48 16.57 19.99
CA SER A 7 -4.19 16.11 18.64
C SER A 7 -5.12 14.94 18.35
N PHE A 8 -6.16 15.15 17.54
CA PHE A 8 -6.84 14.01 16.91
C PHE A 8 -5.83 13.32 15.97
N GLY A 9 -5.99 12.04 15.70
CA GLY A 9 -5.13 11.27 14.79
C GLY A 9 -5.99 10.63 13.69
N TYR A 10 -5.46 10.54 12.47
CA TYR A 10 -6.08 9.69 11.47
C TYR A 10 -5.69 8.24 11.76
N VAL A 11 -6.64 7.32 11.63
CA VAL A 11 -6.41 5.86 11.67
C VAL A 11 -6.75 5.26 10.31
N GLU A 12 -6.55 3.95 10.15
CA GLU A 12 -6.87 3.23 8.91
C GLU A 12 -8.29 3.52 8.40
N ASN A 13 -9.30 3.47 9.29
CA ASN A 13 -10.69 3.76 8.92
C ASN A 13 -10.89 5.20 8.45
N SER A 14 -10.15 6.17 9.01
CA SER A 14 -10.24 7.57 8.57
C SER A 14 -9.69 7.73 7.14
N VAL A 15 -8.58 7.04 6.83
CA VAL A 15 -8.01 7.03 5.47
C VAL A 15 -8.94 6.31 4.50
N ARG A 16 -9.53 5.18 4.91
CA ARG A 16 -10.51 4.41 4.12
C ARG A 16 -11.67 5.29 3.67
N GLN A 17 -12.27 6.03 4.60
CA GLN A 17 -13.39 6.92 4.31
C GLN A 17 -13.00 8.02 3.29
N ILE A 18 -11.82 8.64 3.47
CA ILE A 18 -11.30 9.64 2.54
C ILE A 18 -11.08 9.05 1.14
N ILE A 19 -10.52 7.84 1.05
CA ILE A 19 -10.33 7.16 -0.23
C ILE A 19 -11.68 6.91 -0.91
N VAL A 20 -12.70 6.45 -0.18
CA VAL A 20 -14.05 6.24 -0.72
C VAL A 20 -14.67 7.54 -1.23
N GLU A 21 -14.54 8.64 -0.49
CA GLU A 21 -15.00 9.96 -0.90
C GLU A 21 -14.32 10.41 -2.21
N ILE A 22 -12.99 10.31 -2.27
CA ILE A 22 -12.21 10.65 -3.47
C ILE A 22 -12.62 9.77 -4.66
N ILE A 23 -12.79 8.46 -4.47
CA ILE A 23 -13.25 7.54 -5.53
C ILE A 23 -14.62 7.99 -6.05
N ASN A 24 -15.56 8.31 -5.16
CA ASN A 24 -16.91 8.74 -5.53
C ASN A 24 -16.94 10.10 -6.25
N GLU A 25 -16.05 11.02 -5.88
CA GLU A 25 -15.83 12.26 -6.63
C GLU A 25 -15.34 11.95 -8.05
N ILE A 26 -14.32 11.12 -8.20
CA ILE A 26 -13.73 10.77 -9.50
C ILE A 26 -14.76 10.07 -10.39
N ILE A 27 -15.57 9.16 -9.85
CA ILE A 27 -16.65 8.49 -10.61
C ILE A 27 -17.59 9.52 -11.25
N LYS A 28 -17.95 10.57 -10.51
CA LYS A 28 -18.81 11.65 -10.99
C LYS A 28 -18.09 12.57 -11.98
N GLU A 29 -16.89 13.03 -11.64
CA GLU A 29 -16.07 13.94 -12.45
C GLU A 29 -15.75 13.34 -13.83
N GLU A 30 -15.35 12.07 -13.87
CA GLU A 30 -14.92 11.36 -15.09
C GLU A 30 -16.06 10.57 -15.76
N ASN A 31 -17.28 10.63 -15.21
CA ASN A 31 -18.46 9.88 -15.68
C ASN A 31 -18.17 8.37 -15.89
N LEU A 32 -17.56 7.74 -14.88
CA LEU A 32 -17.15 6.33 -14.93
C LEU A 32 -18.37 5.39 -14.92
N PRO A 33 -18.25 4.15 -15.47
CA PRO A 33 -19.35 3.18 -15.53
C PRO A 33 -19.60 2.45 -14.21
N PHE A 34 -19.37 3.11 -13.07
CA PHE A 34 -19.56 2.59 -11.72
C PHE A 34 -20.64 3.40 -11.01
N GLU A 35 -21.37 2.75 -10.10
CA GLU A 35 -22.45 3.39 -9.33
C GLU A 35 -21.86 4.28 -8.23
N ARG A 36 -21.05 3.67 -7.37
CA ARG A 36 -20.33 4.29 -6.25
C ARG A 36 -19.35 3.30 -5.63
N ALA A 37 -18.49 3.78 -4.74
CA ALA A 37 -17.78 2.98 -3.77
C ALA A 37 -18.41 3.13 -2.38
N ASP A 38 -18.52 2.03 -1.64
CA ASP A 38 -18.95 1.98 -0.24
C ASP A 38 -17.81 1.41 0.63
N SER A 39 -17.71 1.86 1.89
CA SER A 39 -16.80 1.30 2.91
C SER A 39 -17.54 0.30 3.81
N ASP A 40 -16.78 -0.59 4.46
CA ASP A 40 -17.27 -1.50 5.51
C ASP A 40 -18.49 -2.32 5.08
N VAL A 41 -18.43 -2.90 3.88
CA VAL A 41 -19.52 -3.71 3.33
C VAL A 41 -19.54 -5.07 4.00
N LYS A 42 -20.64 -5.36 4.70
CA LYS A 42 -20.86 -6.65 5.36
C LYS A 42 -20.89 -7.78 4.34
N LEU A 43 -20.11 -8.82 4.60
CA LEU A 43 -20.09 -10.06 3.84
C LEU A 43 -20.96 -11.09 4.54
N GLU A 44 -21.97 -11.59 3.84
CA GLU A 44 -22.75 -12.72 4.31
C GLU A 44 -22.01 -14.02 4.01
N GLY A 45 -21.75 -14.81 5.05
CA GLY A 45 -21.03 -16.07 4.94
C GLY A 45 -21.39 -17.02 6.07
N PRO A 46 -20.90 -18.28 6.03
CA PRO A 46 -21.28 -19.32 6.98
C PRO A 46 -20.75 -19.09 8.41
N LYS A 47 -19.86 -18.11 8.62
CA LYS A 47 -19.28 -17.80 9.94
C LYS A 47 -20.27 -16.99 10.79
N LYS A 48 -20.25 -17.24 12.12
CA LYS A 48 -21.08 -16.52 13.11
C LYS A 48 -20.75 -15.03 13.23
N SER A 49 -19.49 -14.65 12.98
CA SER A 49 -19.07 -13.24 13.00
C SER A 49 -19.05 -12.68 11.58
N PRO A 50 -19.71 -11.53 11.33
CA PRO A 50 -19.69 -10.92 10.01
C PRO A 50 -18.28 -10.42 9.69
N ASN A 51 -17.82 -10.73 8.48
CA ASN A 51 -16.64 -10.11 7.90
C ASN A 51 -17.08 -8.85 7.14
N PHE A 52 -16.17 -7.88 7.03
CA PHE A 52 -16.42 -6.64 6.30
C PHE A 52 -15.31 -6.45 5.26
N ALA A 53 -15.71 -6.13 4.03
CA ALA A 53 -14.79 -5.67 3.01
C ALA A 53 -14.53 -4.17 3.19
N ASP A 54 -13.26 -3.76 3.13
CA ASP A 54 -12.88 -2.38 3.42
C ASP A 54 -13.49 -1.39 2.41
N ILE A 55 -13.35 -1.67 1.11
CA ILE A 55 -13.91 -0.83 0.04
C ILE A 55 -14.49 -1.72 -1.06
N VAL A 56 -15.73 -1.44 -1.48
CA VAL A 56 -16.37 -2.13 -2.60
C VAL A 56 -16.83 -1.10 -3.63
N LEU A 57 -16.38 -1.27 -4.87
CA LEU A 57 -16.82 -0.49 -6.02
C LEU A 57 -17.95 -1.23 -6.74
N TRP A 58 -19.11 -0.59 -6.86
CA TRP A 58 -20.31 -1.20 -7.43
C TRP A 58 -20.49 -0.91 -8.91
N LYS A 59 -20.96 -1.90 -9.67
CA LYS A 59 -21.34 -1.74 -11.06
C LYS A 59 -22.58 -0.84 -11.20
N LYS A 60 -22.56 0.08 -12.17
CA LYS A 60 -23.72 0.92 -12.50
C LYS A 60 -24.85 0.12 -13.16
N GLY A 61 -26.09 0.38 -12.76
CA GLY A 61 -27.29 -0.09 -13.47
C GLY A 61 -27.54 -1.62 -13.44
N GLY A 62 -26.98 -2.35 -12.47
CA GLY A 62 -27.28 -3.77 -12.27
C GLY A 62 -28.67 -3.97 -11.66
N VAL A 63 -29.44 -4.95 -12.17
CA VAL A 63 -30.70 -5.41 -11.55
C VAL A 63 -30.44 -6.00 -10.16
N LEU A 64 -29.27 -6.62 -9.98
CA LEU A 64 -28.69 -7.02 -8.71
C LEU A 64 -27.46 -6.17 -8.43
N GLN A 65 -27.25 -5.77 -7.17
CA GLN A 65 -26.07 -5.04 -6.75
C GLN A 65 -24.84 -5.96 -6.86
N GLN A 66 -24.06 -5.78 -7.93
CA GLN A 66 -22.86 -6.57 -8.22
C GLN A 66 -21.60 -5.73 -8.02
N ALA A 67 -20.63 -6.28 -7.29
CA ALA A 67 -19.34 -5.64 -7.11
C ALA A 67 -18.53 -5.72 -8.41
N ALA A 68 -17.94 -4.59 -8.83
CA ALA A 68 -16.97 -4.54 -9.90
C ALA A 68 -15.55 -4.82 -9.39
N LEU A 69 -15.26 -4.35 -8.17
CA LEU A 69 -13.95 -4.46 -7.53
C LEU A 69 -14.12 -4.45 -5.99
N VAL A 70 -13.36 -5.31 -5.32
CA VAL A 70 -13.19 -5.29 -3.85
C VAL A 70 -11.76 -4.86 -3.55
N ILE A 71 -11.55 -3.91 -2.64
CA ILE A 71 -10.23 -3.45 -2.21
C ILE A 71 -10.09 -3.66 -0.70
N GLU A 72 -9.08 -4.42 -0.29
CA GLU A 72 -8.64 -4.50 1.12
C GLU A 72 -7.56 -3.44 1.35
N LEU A 73 -7.73 -2.63 2.37
CA LEU A 73 -6.83 -1.53 2.72
C LEU A 73 -6.07 -1.87 4.00
N LYS A 74 -4.77 -1.57 4.01
CA LYS A 74 -3.91 -1.62 5.19
C LYS A 74 -3.06 -0.37 5.28
N GLN A 75 -2.47 -0.15 6.44
CA GLN A 75 -1.54 0.96 6.66
C GLN A 75 -0.24 0.82 5.84
N PRO A 76 0.51 1.91 5.62
CA PRO A 76 1.69 1.92 4.74
C PRO A 76 2.77 0.88 5.07
N MET A 77 2.88 0.47 6.33
CA MET A 77 3.85 -0.53 6.77
C MET A 77 3.56 -1.96 6.25
N TYR A 78 2.36 -2.23 5.75
CA TYR A 78 2.00 -3.55 5.24
C TYR A 78 2.42 -3.73 3.78
N ASN A 79 2.82 -4.95 3.44
CA ASN A 79 3.05 -5.35 2.06
C ASN A 79 1.71 -5.69 1.39
N PRO A 80 1.29 -5.01 0.31
CA PRO A 80 0.07 -5.36 -0.43
C PRO A 80 0.17 -6.73 -1.13
N LEU A 81 1.36 -7.32 -1.25
CA LEU A 81 1.58 -8.67 -1.78
C LEU A 81 1.65 -9.75 -0.68
N ASP A 82 1.32 -9.42 0.56
CA ASP A 82 1.20 -10.40 1.63
C ASP A 82 0.14 -11.45 1.28
N GLU A 83 0.53 -12.73 1.31
CA GLU A 83 -0.28 -13.84 0.81
C GLU A 83 -1.58 -14.00 1.60
N GLU A 84 -1.54 -13.84 2.93
CA GLU A 84 -2.75 -13.94 3.76
C GLU A 84 -3.75 -12.83 3.45
N ILE A 85 -3.24 -11.60 3.21
CA ILE A 85 -4.07 -10.46 2.80
C ILE A 85 -4.70 -10.75 1.43
N VAL A 86 -3.88 -11.14 0.44
CA VAL A 86 -4.32 -11.40 -0.93
C VAL A 86 -5.38 -12.52 -0.98
N GLU A 87 -5.14 -13.64 -0.29
CA GLU A 87 -6.07 -14.77 -0.21
C GLU A 87 -7.39 -14.37 0.44
N LYS A 88 -7.33 -13.65 1.57
CA LYS A 88 -8.53 -13.15 2.26
C LYS A 88 -9.35 -12.25 1.32
N THR A 89 -8.71 -11.32 0.62
CA THR A 89 -9.42 -10.40 -0.29
C THR A 89 -10.01 -11.13 -1.50
N PHE A 90 -9.32 -12.15 -2.02
CA PHE A 90 -9.87 -13.01 -3.06
C PHE A 90 -11.16 -13.70 -2.63
N LEU A 91 -11.22 -14.24 -1.41
CA LEU A 91 -12.45 -14.83 -0.85
C LEU A 91 -13.58 -13.81 -0.74
N TYR A 92 -13.28 -12.56 -0.36
CA TYR A 92 -14.27 -11.49 -0.27
C TYR A 92 -14.84 -11.13 -1.65
N ALA A 93 -13.98 -11.05 -2.65
CA ALA A 93 -14.39 -10.85 -4.03
C ALA A 93 -15.27 -11.99 -4.55
N ALA A 94 -14.94 -13.25 -4.21
CA ALA A 94 -15.76 -14.40 -4.57
C ALA A 94 -17.16 -14.33 -3.94
N ILE A 95 -17.28 -13.97 -2.66
CA ILE A 95 -18.57 -13.79 -1.96
C ILE A 95 -19.41 -12.69 -2.63
N LEU A 96 -18.78 -11.58 -3.02
CA LEU A 96 -19.45 -10.45 -3.67
C LEU A 96 -19.61 -10.59 -5.19
N GLY A 97 -19.17 -11.71 -5.78
CA GLY A 97 -19.20 -11.95 -7.22
C GLY A 97 -18.34 -10.97 -8.04
N ALA A 98 -17.31 -10.37 -7.43
CA ALA A 98 -16.47 -9.39 -8.08
C ALA A 98 -15.45 -10.04 -9.03
N PRO A 99 -15.38 -9.64 -10.31
CA PRO A 99 -14.41 -10.20 -11.27
C PRO A 99 -12.96 -9.76 -11.00
N TYR A 100 -12.77 -8.73 -10.18
CA TYR A 100 -11.47 -8.23 -9.78
C TYR A 100 -11.44 -7.96 -8.28
N PHE A 101 -10.25 -8.03 -7.71
CA PHE A 101 -9.98 -7.64 -6.33
C PHE A 101 -8.62 -6.94 -6.24
N ALA A 102 -8.40 -6.16 -5.19
CA ALA A 102 -7.16 -5.46 -5.00
C ALA A 102 -6.75 -5.36 -3.54
N THR A 103 -5.45 -5.30 -3.30
CA THR A 103 -4.88 -5.02 -1.99
C THR A 103 -4.17 -3.67 -2.04
N SER A 104 -4.22 -2.93 -0.94
CA SER A 104 -3.64 -1.59 -0.87
C SER A 104 -2.97 -1.32 0.47
N ASN A 105 -1.83 -0.65 0.42
CA ASN A 105 -1.15 -0.13 1.61
C ASN A 105 -1.23 1.41 1.69
N MET A 106 -2.27 2.03 1.10
CA MET A 106 -2.45 3.48 0.94
C MET A 106 -1.44 4.17 0.01
N GLN A 107 -0.28 3.56 -0.25
CA GLN A 107 0.72 4.07 -1.19
C GLN A 107 0.55 3.43 -2.58
N ASN A 108 0.27 2.13 -2.62
CA ASN A 108 0.11 1.35 -3.84
C ASN A 108 -1.17 0.54 -3.79
N ILE A 109 -1.79 0.32 -4.94
CA ILE A 109 -2.86 -0.65 -5.18
C ILE A 109 -2.31 -1.74 -6.09
N VAL A 110 -2.48 -3.00 -5.70
CA VAL A 110 -2.20 -4.16 -6.54
C VAL A 110 -3.54 -4.78 -6.94
N LEU A 111 -3.86 -4.71 -8.23
CA LEU A 111 -5.09 -5.25 -8.81
C LEU A 111 -4.87 -6.68 -9.28
N PHE A 112 -5.80 -7.58 -9.02
CA PHE A 112 -5.77 -8.99 -9.40
C PHE A 112 -7.05 -9.39 -10.13
N SER A 113 -6.95 -10.41 -11.00
CA SER A 113 -8.12 -11.10 -11.56
C SER A 113 -8.66 -12.18 -10.61
N SER A 114 -9.98 -12.22 -10.44
CA SER A 114 -10.66 -13.27 -9.66
C SER A 114 -10.86 -14.58 -10.45
N SER A 115 -10.80 -14.55 -11.77
CA SER A 115 -11.26 -15.66 -12.64
C SER A 115 -10.16 -16.53 -13.24
N GLU A 116 -8.89 -16.24 -12.98
CA GLU A 116 -7.78 -17.01 -13.55
C GLU A 116 -7.56 -18.35 -12.84
N ASN A 117 -7.36 -19.42 -13.62
CA ASN A 117 -7.16 -20.78 -13.12
C ASN A 117 -5.67 -21.12 -12.92
N VAL A 118 -4.96 -20.21 -12.25
CA VAL A 118 -3.55 -20.37 -11.82
C VAL A 118 -3.44 -19.96 -10.34
N PRO A 119 -2.37 -20.35 -9.62
CA PRO A 119 -2.15 -19.93 -8.25
C PRO A 119 -2.30 -18.41 -8.11
N LEU A 120 -2.85 -17.96 -6.97
CA LEU A 120 -3.29 -16.57 -6.79
C LEU A 120 -2.16 -15.56 -7.05
N MET A 121 -0.94 -15.90 -6.62
CA MET A 121 0.25 -15.09 -6.80
C MET A 121 0.82 -15.12 -8.23
N ASP A 122 0.42 -16.08 -9.07
CA ASP A 122 0.83 -16.17 -10.48
C ASP A 122 -0.17 -15.53 -11.44
N ARG A 123 -1.34 -15.11 -10.93
CA ARG A 123 -2.36 -14.42 -11.73
C ARG A 123 -1.84 -13.10 -12.27
N ARG A 124 -2.42 -12.67 -13.39
CA ARG A 124 -2.20 -11.31 -13.92
C ARG A 124 -2.56 -10.30 -12.86
N LYS A 125 -1.72 -9.27 -12.77
CA LYS A 125 -1.83 -8.24 -11.75
C LYS A 125 -1.29 -6.91 -12.25
N GLY A 126 -1.84 -5.81 -11.76
CA GLY A 126 -1.38 -4.46 -12.07
C GLY A 126 -0.96 -3.71 -10.82
N PHE A 127 0.18 -3.00 -10.88
CA PHE A 127 0.65 -2.16 -9.78
C PHE A 127 0.38 -0.70 -10.09
N TYR A 128 -0.26 -0.02 -9.15
CA TYR A 128 -0.65 1.38 -9.29
C TYR A 128 -0.21 2.14 -8.06
N LYS A 129 0.75 3.06 -8.24
CA LYS A 129 1.08 4.01 -7.18
C LYS A 129 -0.07 5.01 -7.05
N ILE A 130 -0.60 5.11 -5.83
CA ILE A 130 -1.66 6.06 -5.50
C ILE A 130 -1.17 7.24 -4.66
N SER A 131 -0.20 7.07 -3.75
CA SER A 131 0.34 8.19 -2.96
C SER A 131 1.72 7.91 -2.36
N SER A 132 2.32 8.91 -1.71
CA SER A 132 3.54 8.80 -0.90
C SER A 132 3.29 8.82 0.61
N ILE A 133 2.04 8.58 1.04
CA ILE A 133 1.65 8.60 2.45
C ILE A 133 2.52 7.63 3.27
N ALA A 134 3.18 8.12 4.32
CA ALA A 134 3.99 7.28 5.22
C ALA A 134 3.21 6.92 6.49
N ARG A 135 2.31 7.83 6.91
CA ARG A 135 1.43 7.67 8.07
C ARG A 135 0.04 8.17 7.73
N PRO A 136 -1.02 7.61 8.33
CA PRO A 136 -2.38 8.13 8.18
C PRO A 136 -2.51 9.65 8.40
N SER A 137 -1.72 10.20 9.33
CA SER A 137 -1.71 11.64 9.63
C SER A 137 -1.22 12.53 8.49
N ASP A 138 -0.49 11.99 7.51
CA ASP A 138 0.08 12.79 6.42
C ASP A 138 -1.01 13.28 5.45
N LEU A 139 -2.20 12.69 5.49
CA LEU A 139 -3.39 13.21 4.80
C LEU A 139 -3.80 14.62 5.26
N ARG A 140 -3.22 15.17 6.31
CA ARG A 140 -3.39 16.60 6.62
C ARG A 140 -2.68 17.51 5.62
N ARG A 141 -1.65 17.00 4.96
CA ARG A 141 -0.87 17.75 3.99
C ARG A 141 -1.56 17.70 2.64
N GLU A 142 -1.72 18.87 2.05
CA GLU A 142 -2.55 19.01 0.85
C GLU A 142 -1.87 18.48 -0.42
N ASP A 143 -0.54 18.44 -0.42
CA ASP A 143 0.25 17.77 -1.46
C ASP A 143 0.02 16.25 -1.47
N VAL A 144 -0.03 15.61 -0.29
CA VAL A 144 -0.29 14.16 -0.15
C VAL A 144 -1.70 13.81 -0.60
N LYS A 145 -2.72 14.59 -0.20
CA LYS A 145 -4.09 14.36 -0.69
C LYS A 145 -4.21 14.54 -2.20
N LYS A 146 -3.55 15.56 -2.77
CA LYS A 146 -3.54 15.80 -4.21
C LYS A 146 -2.86 14.66 -4.97
N GLU A 147 -1.74 14.14 -4.46
CA GLU A 147 -1.09 12.94 -5.01
C GLU A 147 -2.06 11.75 -4.96
N MET A 148 -2.70 11.51 -3.82
CA MET A 148 -3.70 10.46 -3.63
C MET A 148 -4.87 10.55 -4.63
N LYS A 149 -5.45 11.74 -4.79
CA LYS A 149 -6.55 11.97 -5.76
C LYS A 149 -6.10 11.70 -7.19
N ASN A 150 -4.91 12.15 -7.58
CA ASN A 150 -4.39 11.91 -8.93
C ASN A 150 -4.07 10.43 -9.17
N GLY A 151 -3.46 9.76 -8.19
CA GLY A 151 -3.14 8.35 -8.27
C GLY A 151 -4.37 7.46 -8.32
N LEU A 152 -5.38 7.74 -7.50
CA LEU A 152 -6.68 7.06 -7.55
C LEU A 152 -7.41 7.31 -8.89
N ARG A 153 -7.34 8.54 -9.44
CA ARG A 153 -7.92 8.85 -10.75
C ARG A 153 -7.27 8.00 -11.85
N ASN A 154 -5.94 7.97 -11.90
CA ASN A 154 -5.20 7.17 -12.86
C ASN A 154 -5.54 5.68 -12.73
N PHE A 155 -5.61 5.18 -11.50
CA PHE A 155 -6.02 3.79 -11.22
C PHE A 155 -7.44 3.50 -11.75
N LEU A 156 -8.43 4.34 -11.41
CA LEU A 156 -9.83 4.12 -11.79
C LEU A 156 -10.05 4.20 -13.30
N LEU A 157 -9.36 5.12 -13.99
CA LEU A 157 -9.40 5.21 -15.45
C LEU A 157 -8.84 3.92 -16.09
N LYS A 158 -7.68 3.46 -15.62
CA LYS A 158 -7.08 2.21 -16.11
C LYS A 158 -7.94 1.00 -15.79
N PHE A 159 -8.48 0.93 -14.58
CA PHE A 159 -9.40 -0.12 -14.16
C PHE A 159 -10.66 -0.13 -15.03
N THR A 160 -11.17 1.02 -15.44
CA THR A 160 -12.32 1.12 -16.36
C THR A 160 -12.02 0.49 -17.72
N GLU A 161 -10.82 0.71 -18.26
CA GLU A 161 -10.39 0.08 -19.53
C GLU A 161 -10.29 -1.45 -19.38
N ILE A 162 -9.78 -1.92 -18.25
CA ILE A 162 -9.67 -3.36 -17.94
C ILE A 162 -11.06 -3.98 -17.74
N TYR A 163 -11.91 -3.35 -16.94
CA TYR A 163 -13.25 -3.82 -16.61
C TYR A 163 -14.17 -3.86 -17.83
N SER A 164 -14.02 -2.90 -18.75
CA SER A 164 -14.77 -2.89 -20.02
C SER A 164 -14.18 -3.83 -21.10
N GLY A 165 -13.09 -4.52 -20.82
CA GLY A 165 -12.42 -5.43 -21.75
C GLY A 165 -11.65 -4.72 -22.87
N LYS A 166 -11.48 -3.40 -22.82
CA LYS A 166 -10.67 -2.64 -23.78
C LYS A 166 -9.18 -2.92 -23.60
N GLN A 167 -8.77 -3.30 -22.39
CA GLN A 167 -7.42 -3.73 -22.07
C GLN A 167 -7.45 -4.99 -21.23
N VAL A 168 -6.41 -5.79 -21.38
CA VAL A 168 -6.21 -6.96 -20.51
C VAL A 168 -5.35 -6.51 -19.34
N LEU A 169 -5.65 -7.05 -18.14
CA LEU A 169 -4.79 -6.90 -16.98
C LEU A 169 -3.38 -7.40 -17.35
N PRO A 170 -2.30 -6.65 -17.08
CA PRO A 170 -0.98 -7.04 -17.55
C PRO A 170 -0.47 -8.30 -16.85
N THR A 171 0.35 -9.07 -17.57
CA THR A 171 1.23 -10.07 -16.95
C THR A 171 2.55 -9.36 -16.68
N ILE A 172 3.03 -9.43 -15.44
CA ILE A 172 4.24 -8.72 -15.06
C ILE A 172 5.42 -9.68 -15.15
N PRO A 173 6.48 -9.34 -15.90
CA PRO A 173 7.70 -10.12 -15.93
C PRO A 173 8.26 -10.37 -14.52
N VAL A 174 8.87 -11.52 -14.29
CA VAL A 174 9.35 -11.94 -12.96
C VAL A 174 10.36 -10.94 -12.38
N ASP A 175 11.23 -10.39 -13.23
CA ASP A 175 12.21 -9.36 -12.88
C ASP A 175 11.55 -8.04 -12.48
N GLU A 176 10.53 -7.59 -13.22
CA GLU A 176 9.76 -6.41 -12.83
C GLU A 176 9.01 -6.63 -11.51
N PHE A 177 8.36 -7.78 -11.36
CA PHE A 177 7.66 -8.16 -10.13
C PHE A 177 8.61 -8.16 -8.93
N PHE A 178 9.82 -8.67 -9.12
CA PHE A 178 10.87 -8.63 -8.11
C PHE A 178 11.25 -7.18 -7.73
N VAL A 179 11.49 -6.31 -8.71
CA VAL A 179 11.82 -4.89 -8.48
C VAL A 179 10.69 -4.18 -7.74
N TYR A 180 9.43 -4.43 -8.13
CA TYR A 180 8.26 -3.87 -7.44
C TYR A 180 8.19 -4.34 -5.99
N THR A 181 8.31 -5.64 -5.76
CA THR A 181 8.27 -6.24 -4.42
C THR A 181 9.34 -5.64 -3.52
N LEU A 182 10.58 -5.52 -4.01
CA LEU A 182 11.68 -4.93 -3.25
C LEU A 182 11.42 -3.46 -2.92
N ARG A 183 10.98 -2.66 -3.89
CA ARG A 183 10.66 -1.24 -3.66
C ARG A 183 9.54 -1.06 -2.65
N THR A 184 8.46 -1.82 -2.79
CA THR A 184 7.32 -1.78 -1.87
C THR A 184 7.73 -2.16 -0.44
N LEU A 185 8.55 -3.21 -0.27
CA LEU A 185 9.08 -3.59 1.04
C LEU A 185 9.90 -2.45 1.66
N VAL A 186 10.79 -1.83 0.89
CA VAL A 186 11.61 -0.71 1.37
C VAL A 186 10.75 0.49 1.73
N ASP A 187 9.78 0.86 0.88
CA ASP A 187 8.89 1.98 1.13
C ASP A 187 8.07 1.77 2.42
N SER A 188 7.51 0.57 2.60
CA SER A 188 6.73 0.19 3.79
C SER A 188 7.54 0.20 5.08
N LEU A 189 8.79 -0.28 5.05
CA LEU A 189 9.61 -0.42 6.26
C LEU A 189 10.52 0.78 6.54
N SER A 190 10.71 1.69 5.58
CA SER A 190 11.62 2.82 5.73
C SER A 190 11.20 3.74 6.89
N THR A 191 9.92 4.09 6.98
CA THR A 191 9.39 4.97 8.04
C THR A 191 9.58 4.41 9.45
N PRO A 192 9.08 3.20 9.80
CA PRO A 192 9.27 2.66 11.15
C PRO A 192 10.74 2.45 11.49
N LEU A 193 11.59 2.08 10.52
CA LEU A 193 13.02 1.98 10.76
C LEU A 193 13.67 3.36 10.99
N THR A 194 13.25 4.39 10.25
CA THR A 194 13.72 5.77 10.46
C THR A 194 13.42 6.23 11.87
N ASP A 195 12.22 5.98 12.36
CA ASP A 195 11.81 6.30 13.73
C ASP A 195 12.65 5.57 14.78
N ALA A 196 12.96 4.29 14.55
CA ALA A 196 13.83 3.51 15.41
C ALA A 196 15.27 4.05 15.43
N ILE A 197 15.80 4.44 14.27
CA ILE A 197 17.14 5.05 14.16
C ILE A 197 17.17 6.40 14.89
N ILE A 198 16.17 7.27 14.69
CA ILE A 198 16.09 8.57 15.39
C ILE A 198 16.03 8.35 16.90
N LYS A 199 15.20 7.41 17.36
CA LYS A 199 15.12 7.06 18.77
C LYS A 199 16.48 6.64 19.32
N ALA A 200 17.16 5.69 18.66
CA ALA A 200 18.49 5.24 19.06
C ALA A 200 19.51 6.39 19.05
N PHE A 201 19.49 7.24 18.03
CA PHE A 201 20.36 8.42 17.91
C PHE A 201 20.18 9.40 19.09
N ASN A 202 18.96 9.56 19.57
CA ASN A 202 18.65 10.46 20.68
C ASN A 202 18.93 9.84 22.06
N THR A 203 18.85 8.52 22.21
CA THR A 203 18.94 7.85 23.52
C THR A 203 20.23 7.09 23.78
N ASP A 204 21.00 6.76 22.74
CA ASP A 204 22.23 5.97 22.85
C ASP A 204 23.42 6.77 22.27
N ALA A 205 24.31 7.21 23.17
CA ALA A 205 25.49 8.00 22.81
C ALA A 205 26.53 7.21 21.98
N VAL A 206 26.61 5.88 22.19
CA VAL A 206 27.51 5.01 21.43
C VAL A 206 26.98 4.85 20.01
N PHE A 207 25.69 4.53 19.87
CA PHE A 207 25.02 4.47 18.57
C PHE A 207 25.14 5.80 17.83
N LYS A 208 24.83 6.92 18.49
CA LYS A 208 24.94 8.26 17.90
C LYS A 208 26.32 8.53 17.30
N ARG A 209 27.39 8.27 18.07
CA ARG A 209 28.76 8.48 17.61
C ARG A 209 29.11 7.58 16.43
N GLY A 210 28.75 6.29 16.50
CA GLY A 210 28.98 5.34 15.41
C GLY A 210 28.24 5.75 14.13
N PHE A 211 26.98 6.18 14.26
CA PHE A 211 26.16 6.62 13.14
C PHE A 211 26.71 7.89 12.46
N GLN A 212 27.14 8.88 13.25
CA GLN A 212 27.76 10.10 12.70
C GLN A 212 29.10 9.79 12.01
N ASN A 213 29.93 8.91 12.58
CA ASN A 213 31.18 8.48 11.95
C ASN A 213 30.91 7.75 10.62
N TRP A 214 29.92 6.84 10.60
CA TRP A 214 29.53 6.14 9.38
C TRP A 214 29.09 7.11 8.27
N PHE A 215 28.35 8.18 8.60
CA PHE A 215 28.01 9.23 7.63
C PHE A 215 29.25 9.88 7.01
N VAL A 216 30.26 10.19 7.82
CA VAL A 216 31.52 10.77 7.36
C VAL A 216 32.28 9.77 6.48
N GLU A 217 32.28 8.48 6.82
CA GLU A 217 32.86 7.42 5.99
C GLU A 217 32.16 7.30 4.62
N GLN A 218 30.86 7.60 4.54
CA GLN A 218 30.12 7.68 3.27
C GLN A 218 30.36 8.99 2.49
N GLY A 219 31.15 9.92 3.03
CA GLY A 219 31.35 11.25 2.44
C GLY A 219 30.15 12.19 2.59
N TRP A 220 29.27 11.96 3.57
CA TRP A 220 28.10 12.80 3.84
C TRP A 220 28.28 13.66 5.09
N THR A 221 27.51 14.75 5.14
CA THR A 221 27.38 15.56 6.36
C THR A 221 26.53 14.80 7.38
N PRO A 222 27.03 14.52 8.59
CA PRO A 222 26.26 13.78 9.60
C PRO A 222 25.10 14.61 10.16
N PRO A 223 23.94 13.99 10.45
CA PRO A 223 22.82 14.69 11.05
C PRO A 223 23.17 15.14 12.47
N LEU A 224 22.69 16.32 12.85
CA LEU A 224 22.93 16.91 14.17
C LEU A 224 21.84 16.57 15.18
N ASN A 225 20.61 16.42 14.70
CA ASN A 225 19.40 16.14 15.48
C ASN A 225 18.29 15.58 14.59
N GLU A 226 17.17 15.18 15.19
CA GLU A 226 16.01 14.57 14.52
C GLU A 226 15.35 15.41 13.42
N ARG A 227 15.63 16.72 13.32
CA ARG A 227 15.08 17.57 12.24
C ARG A 227 15.62 17.19 10.87
N TYR A 228 16.74 16.48 10.81
CA TYR A 228 17.35 15.95 9.59
C TYR A 228 16.71 14.60 9.20
N TYR A 229 15.38 14.53 9.17
CA TYR A 229 14.63 13.29 8.95
C TYR A 229 15.06 12.56 7.67
N ASP A 230 15.30 13.30 6.58
CA ASP A 230 15.69 12.73 5.30
C ASP A 230 17.05 12.00 5.35
N ASP A 231 17.98 12.45 6.20
CA ASP A 231 19.25 11.76 6.41
C ASP A 231 19.05 10.42 7.11
N PHE A 232 18.20 10.39 8.15
CA PHE A 232 17.82 9.15 8.81
C PHE A 232 17.05 8.22 7.87
N ASN A 233 16.13 8.75 7.06
CA ASN A 233 15.35 7.97 6.11
C ASN A 233 16.20 7.38 4.98
N ARG A 234 17.16 8.15 4.47
CA ARG A 234 18.16 7.67 3.51
C ARG A 234 18.94 6.49 4.08
N SER A 235 19.37 6.59 5.33
CA SER A 235 20.11 5.52 6.03
C SER A 235 19.23 4.28 6.23
N ALA A 236 17.98 4.46 6.65
CA ALA A 236 17.01 3.38 6.79
C ALA A 236 16.80 2.63 5.47
N ARG A 237 16.56 3.37 4.37
CA ARG A 237 16.36 2.80 3.03
C ARG A 237 17.59 2.02 2.57
N GLN A 238 18.79 2.58 2.72
CA GLN A 238 20.03 1.90 2.36
C GLN A 238 20.24 0.62 3.16
N TYR A 239 20.00 0.67 4.48
CA TYR A 239 20.06 -0.53 5.32
C TYR A 239 19.09 -1.61 4.85
N LEU A 240 17.84 -1.24 4.51
CA LEU A 240 16.84 -2.19 4.02
C LEU A 240 17.24 -2.82 2.69
N TYR A 241 17.77 -2.04 1.74
CA TYR A 241 18.30 -2.59 0.49
C TYR A 241 19.47 -3.55 0.72
N LEU A 242 20.42 -3.20 1.59
CA LEU A 242 21.55 -4.07 1.94
C LEU A 242 21.10 -5.35 2.65
N LEU A 243 20.14 -5.24 3.56
CA LEU A 243 19.56 -6.39 4.26
C LEU A 243 18.84 -7.32 3.28
N ALA A 244 18.02 -6.78 2.39
CA ALA A 244 17.35 -7.56 1.35
C ALA A 244 18.37 -8.29 0.46
N ASN A 245 19.43 -7.61 0.01
CA ASN A 245 20.52 -8.21 -0.74
C ASN A 245 21.20 -9.36 0.02
N LYS A 246 21.51 -9.17 1.31
CA LYS A 246 22.10 -10.22 2.16
C LYS A 246 21.16 -11.42 2.33
N LEU A 247 19.88 -11.19 2.58
CA LEU A 247 18.89 -12.25 2.75
C LEU A 247 18.72 -13.06 1.47
N MET A 248 18.62 -12.39 0.32
CA MET A 248 18.55 -13.08 -0.97
C MET A 248 19.79 -13.90 -1.26
N PHE A 249 20.98 -13.32 -1.04
CA PHE A 249 22.23 -14.04 -1.22
C PHE A 249 22.30 -15.27 -0.31
N TYR A 250 21.91 -15.13 0.96
CA TYR A 250 21.81 -16.24 1.89
C TYR A 250 20.83 -17.32 1.43
N LEU A 251 19.63 -16.95 0.96
CA LEU A 251 18.63 -17.89 0.46
C LEU A 251 19.11 -18.64 -0.78
N VAL A 252 19.76 -17.95 -1.71
CA VAL A 252 20.38 -18.56 -2.90
C VAL A 252 21.48 -19.54 -2.48
N LEU A 253 22.39 -19.13 -1.60
CA LEU A 253 23.44 -19.99 -1.06
C LEU A 253 22.84 -21.22 -0.38
N LYS A 254 21.88 -21.05 0.54
CA LYS A 254 21.22 -22.17 1.22
C LYS A 254 20.55 -23.16 0.27
N THR A 255 20.08 -22.69 -0.89
CA THR A 255 19.41 -23.54 -1.89
C THR A 255 20.41 -24.29 -2.77
N HIS A 256 21.59 -23.70 -3.04
CA HIS A 256 22.56 -24.23 -4.02
C HIS A 256 23.87 -24.76 -3.40
N VAL A 257 24.10 -24.47 -2.12
CA VAL A 257 25.28 -24.86 -1.35
C VAL A 257 24.78 -25.47 -0.04
N PRO A 258 24.71 -26.82 0.05
CA PRO A 258 24.27 -27.54 1.24
C PRO A 258 25.09 -27.23 2.50
#